data_AF-A0AAX0PVG1-F1
#
_entry.id   AF-A0AAX0PVG1-F1
#
_cell.length_a   1.000
_cell.length_b   1.000
_cell.length_c   1.000
_cell.angle_alpha   90.00
_cell.angle_beta   90.00
_cell.angle_gamma   90.00
#
_symmetry.space_group_name_H-M   'P 1'
#
loop_
_entity.id
_entity.type
_entity.pdbx_description
1 polymer ?
#
loop_
_entity_poly.entity_id
_entity_poly.type
_entity_poly.pdbx_seq_one_letter_code
_entity_poly.pdbx_strand_id
1 'polypeptide(L)'
;MIGLKKKMANLTYITQETKNYLADIFTTYYFYPSSQNKLTLTKKFQNFVDYYLKVEKITKKPIELRSRHQTEYERKDILRKYWLSNFDFLLGNPSVVKNINESILNKRQISINTCSGLIKMLGTFIILEAIRNMY
;
A
#
# COMPACT_ATOMS: atom_id res chain seq x y z
N MET A 1 8.95 -4.23 34.48
CA MET A 1 8.06 -4.23 33.30
C MET A 1 7.90 -2.85 32.62
N ILE A 2 8.93 -1.97 32.62
CA ILE A 2 8.79 -0.58 32.12
C ILE A 2 9.28 -0.43 30.65
N GLY A 3 10.03 -1.40 30.12
CA GLY A 3 10.60 -1.35 28.76
C GLY A 3 9.65 -1.66 27.60
N LEU A 4 8.55 -2.38 27.82
CA LEU A 4 7.60 -2.75 26.76
C LEU A 4 6.63 -1.61 26.39
N LYS A 5 6.19 -0.83 27.38
CA LYS A 5 5.27 0.32 27.15
C LYS A 5 5.93 1.44 26.33
N LYS A 6 7.23 1.71 26.53
CA LYS A 6 7.97 2.70 25.73
C LYS A 6 8.18 2.28 24.27
N LYS A 7 8.23 0.98 23.99
CA LYS A 7 8.45 0.46 22.62
C LYS A 7 7.18 0.52 21.75
N MET A 8 6.00 0.39 22.36
CA MET A 8 4.71 0.49 21.65
C MET A 8 4.37 1.92 21.21
N ALA A 9 4.83 2.94 21.95
CA ALA A 9 4.52 4.34 21.67
C ALA A 9 5.16 4.88 20.37
N ASN A 10 6.21 4.22 19.86
CA ASN A 10 6.93 4.65 18.64
C ASN A 10 6.44 3.97 17.36
N LEU A 11 5.52 3.00 17.45
CA LEU A 11 5.08 2.24 16.27
C LEU A 11 4.07 2.99 15.41
N THR A 12 3.47 4.07 15.91
CA THR A 12 2.42 4.82 15.19
C THR A 12 2.93 6.08 14.49
N TYR A 13 4.23 6.32 14.42
CA TYR A 13 4.81 7.49 13.75
C TYR A 13 4.96 7.28 12.24
N ILE A 14 4.59 8.28 11.44
CA ILE A 14 4.71 8.22 9.97
C ILE A 14 6.08 8.75 9.56
N THR A 15 7.01 7.85 9.23
CA THR A 15 8.31 8.24 8.64
C THR A 15 8.26 8.21 7.11
N GLN A 16 9.33 8.71 6.46
CA GLN A 16 9.49 8.52 5.03
C GLN A 16 9.59 7.03 4.66
N GLU A 17 10.15 6.20 5.53
CA GLU A 17 10.21 4.75 5.34
C GLU A 17 8.81 4.12 5.39
N THR A 18 7.95 4.56 6.32
CA THR A 18 6.53 4.13 6.38
C THR A 18 5.82 4.42 5.07
N LYS A 19 5.96 5.65 4.55
CA LYS A 19 5.39 6.07 3.26
C LYS A 19 5.91 5.21 2.11
N ASN A 20 7.23 5.06 2.01
CA ASN A 20 7.85 4.26 0.96
C ASN A 20 7.40 2.79 1.02
N TYR A 21 7.28 2.23 2.21
CA TYR A 21 6.82 0.85 2.42
C TYR A 21 5.37 0.66 1.97
N LEU A 22 4.48 1.62 2.27
CA LEU A 22 3.11 1.62 1.76
C LEU A 22 3.09 1.59 0.22
N ALA A 23 3.81 2.50 -0.43
CA ALA A 23 3.85 2.57 -1.89
C ALA A 23 4.45 1.31 -2.56
N ASP A 24 5.46 0.72 -1.92
CA ASP A 24 6.08 -0.52 -2.40
C ASP A 24 5.12 -1.72 -2.24
N ILE A 25 4.24 -1.73 -1.22
CA ILE A 25 3.15 -2.71 -1.08
C ILE A 25 2.21 -2.61 -2.28
N PHE A 26 1.71 -1.41 -2.60
CA PHE A 26 0.82 -1.21 -3.74
C PHE A 26 1.48 -1.66 -5.04
N THR A 27 2.73 -1.27 -5.25
CA THR A 27 3.47 -1.68 -6.44
C THR A 27 3.59 -3.20 -6.55
N THR A 28 3.90 -3.88 -5.44
CA THR A 28 4.06 -5.34 -5.42
C THR A 28 2.75 -6.07 -5.69
N TYR A 29 1.68 -5.69 -4.98
CA TYR A 29 0.39 -6.39 -5.05
C TYR A 29 -0.50 -5.93 -6.20
N TYR A 30 -0.21 -4.79 -6.83
CA TYR A 30 -0.94 -4.34 -8.00
C TYR A 30 -0.27 -4.79 -9.31
N PHE A 31 1.07 -4.84 -9.39
CA PHE A 31 1.75 -5.12 -10.66
C PHE A 31 2.41 -6.49 -10.79
N TYR A 32 2.80 -7.16 -9.70
CA TYR A 32 3.63 -8.37 -9.77
C TYR A 32 2.91 -9.63 -9.29
N PRO A 33 1.79 -10.09 -9.91
CA PRO A 33 1.17 -11.36 -9.54
C PRO A 33 2.13 -12.52 -9.81
N SER A 34 2.82 -13.01 -8.78
CA SER A 34 3.70 -14.18 -8.90
C SER A 34 2.91 -15.47 -8.64
N SER A 35 2.59 -16.17 -9.72
CA SER A 35 2.04 -17.54 -9.81
C SER A 35 0.53 -17.78 -9.53
N GLN A 36 0.01 -18.85 -10.16
CA GLN A 36 -1.42 -19.19 -10.31
C GLN A 36 -2.21 -19.30 -8.98
N ASN A 37 -1.61 -19.86 -7.92
CA ASN A 37 -2.28 -20.02 -6.62
C ASN A 37 -2.35 -18.74 -5.78
N LYS A 38 -1.55 -17.73 -6.12
CA LYS A 38 -1.42 -16.46 -5.39
C LYS A 38 -2.14 -15.30 -6.09
N LEU A 39 -2.82 -15.62 -7.19
CA LEU A 39 -3.69 -14.71 -7.93
C LEU A 39 -4.87 -14.22 -7.10
N THR A 40 -5.43 -15.02 -6.17
CA THR A 40 -6.71 -14.65 -5.54
C THR A 40 -6.60 -13.42 -4.63
N LEU A 41 -5.60 -13.35 -3.75
CA LEU A 41 -5.44 -12.18 -2.87
C LEU A 41 -5.00 -10.95 -3.66
N THR A 42 -4.07 -11.13 -4.59
CA THR A 42 -3.56 -10.08 -5.47
C THR A 42 -4.68 -9.50 -6.33
N LYS A 43 -5.49 -10.33 -6.98
CA LYS A 43 -6.67 -9.91 -7.76
C LYS A 43 -7.71 -9.21 -6.89
N LYS A 44 -7.99 -9.72 -5.69
CA LYS A 44 -8.92 -9.04 -4.77
C LYS A 44 -8.42 -7.65 -4.42
N PHE A 45 -7.13 -7.52 -4.08
CA PHE A 45 -6.53 -6.22 -3.80
C PHE A 45 -6.56 -5.28 -5.01
N GLN A 46 -6.19 -5.77 -6.20
CA GLN A 46 -6.31 -5.03 -7.46
C GLN A 46 -7.73 -4.53 -7.69
N ASN A 47 -8.74 -5.39 -7.50
CA ASN A 47 -10.14 -5.01 -7.64
C ASN A 47 -10.56 -3.90 -6.65
N PHE A 48 -10.07 -3.94 -5.41
CA PHE A 48 -10.34 -2.88 -4.43
C PHE A 48 -9.71 -1.54 -4.86
N VAL A 49 -8.46 -1.59 -5.33
CA VAL A 49 -7.75 -0.42 -5.86
C VAL A 49 -8.48 0.13 -7.09
N ASP A 50 -8.80 -0.71 -8.07
CA ASP A 50 -9.49 -0.31 -9.30
C ASP A 50 -10.86 0.30 -9.01
N TYR A 51 -11.60 -0.28 -8.06
CA TYR A 51 -12.88 0.26 -7.64
C TYR A 51 -12.72 1.66 -7.02
N TYR A 52 -11.79 1.84 -6.09
CA TYR A 52 -11.52 3.15 -5.48
C TYR A 52 -11.11 4.19 -6.54
N LEU A 53 -10.15 3.86 -7.40
CA LEU A 53 -9.71 4.78 -8.47
C LEU A 53 -10.86 5.18 -9.39
N LYS A 54 -11.79 4.26 -9.68
CA LYS A 54 -13.01 4.55 -10.46
C LYS A 54 -13.95 5.52 -9.72
N VAL A 55 -14.17 5.32 -8.42
CA VAL A 55 -15.04 6.18 -7.59
C VAL A 55 -14.48 7.59 -7.51
N GLU A 56 -13.18 7.72 -7.26
CA GLU A 56 -12.46 9.00 -7.23
C GLU A 56 -12.28 9.66 -8.61
N LYS A 57 -12.79 9.02 -9.68
CA LYS A 57 -12.65 9.48 -11.07
C LYS A 57 -11.19 9.73 -11.47
N ILE A 58 -10.26 8.95 -10.91
CA ILE A 58 -8.84 9.00 -11.26
C ILE A 58 -8.66 8.32 -12.61
N THR A 59 -8.45 9.12 -13.65
CA THR A 59 -8.45 8.66 -15.04
C THR A 59 -7.13 8.06 -15.49
N LYS A 60 -6.01 8.49 -14.90
CA LYS A 60 -4.67 7.97 -15.24
C LYS A 60 -4.35 6.75 -14.42
N LYS A 61 -4.19 5.59 -15.07
CA LYS A 61 -3.80 4.37 -14.39
C LYS A 61 -2.29 4.33 -14.11
N PRO A 62 -1.86 3.64 -13.05
CA PRO A 62 -0.44 3.46 -12.74
C PRO A 62 0.42 2.99 -13.93
N ILE A 63 -0.11 2.10 -14.79
CA ILE A 63 0.63 1.55 -15.93
C ILE A 63 0.86 2.57 -17.05
N GLU A 64 0.01 3.59 -17.14
CA GLU A 64 0.05 4.64 -18.17
C GLU A 64 1.12 5.70 -17.88
N LEU A 65 1.69 5.68 -16.67
CA LEU A 65 2.76 6.61 -16.26
C LEU A 65 4.15 6.22 -16.79
N ARG A 66 4.24 5.09 -17.50
CA ARG A 66 5.49 4.56 -18.04
C ARG A 66 5.82 5.19 -19.39
N SER A 67 7.03 5.70 -19.54
CA SER A 67 7.60 6.15 -20.81
C SER A 67 8.76 5.24 -21.23
N ARG A 68 8.96 5.08 -22.55
CA ARG A 68 10.03 4.25 -23.13
C ARG A 68 11.44 4.74 -22.79
N HIS A 69 11.59 5.99 -22.38
CA HIS A 69 12.88 6.61 -22.06
C HIS A 69 13.23 6.57 -20.57
N GLN A 70 12.35 6.06 -19.71
CA GLN A 70 12.59 6.06 -18.26
C GLN A 70 13.45 4.87 -17.82
N THR A 71 14.43 5.16 -16.98
CA THR A 71 15.17 4.17 -16.20
C THR A 71 14.23 3.41 -15.25
N GLU A 72 14.68 2.28 -14.71
CA GLU A 72 13.92 1.54 -13.70
C GLU A 72 13.69 2.36 -12.42
N TYR A 73 14.70 3.14 -12.01
CA TYR A 73 14.62 4.02 -10.85
C TYR A 73 13.55 5.09 -11.02
N GLU A 74 13.54 5.80 -12.15
CA GLU A 74 12.54 6.83 -12.45
C GLU A 74 11.14 6.25 -12.50
N ARG A 75 10.97 5.06 -13.11
CA ARG A 75 9.69 4.34 -13.11
C ARG A 75 9.22 4.04 -11.69
N LYS A 76 10.11 3.58 -10.82
CA LYS A 76 9.78 3.28 -9.43
C LYS A 76 9.41 4.54 -8.65
N ASP A 77 10.14 5.63 -8.84
CA ASP A 77 9.86 6.91 -8.17
C ASP A 77 8.51 7.51 -8.59
N ILE A 78 8.21 7.52 -9.90
CA ILE A 78 6.94 8.00 -10.44
C ILE A 78 5.76 7.18 -9.90
N LEU A 79 5.88 5.85 -9.90
CA LEU A 79 4.85 4.97 -9.34
C LEU A 79 4.68 5.20 -7.85
N ARG A 80 5.78 5.38 -7.10
CA ARG A 80 5.71 5.67 -5.67
C ARG A 80 4.98 6.97 -5.39
N LYS A 81 5.29 8.04 -6.13
CA LYS A 81 4.59 9.33 -6.04
C LYS A 81 3.10 9.19 -6.35
N TYR A 82 2.76 8.43 -7.40
CA TYR A 82 1.36 8.13 -7.72
C TYR A 82 0.65 7.43 -6.57
N TRP A 83 1.22 6.36 -6.01
CA TRP A 83 0.57 5.62 -4.93
C TRP A 83 0.37 6.48 -3.69
N LEU A 84 1.39 7.26 -3.32
CA LEU A 84 1.28 8.17 -2.18
C LEU A 84 0.25 9.26 -2.42
N SER A 85 0.16 9.82 -3.62
CA SER A 85 -0.81 10.87 -3.92
C SER A 85 -2.26 10.41 -3.86
N ASN A 86 -2.52 9.11 -4.08
CA ASN A 86 -3.89 8.57 -4.15
C ASN A 86 -4.29 7.78 -2.89
N PHE A 87 -3.34 7.39 -2.05
CA PHE A 87 -3.59 6.47 -0.93
C PHE A 87 -2.92 6.90 0.38
N ASP A 88 -2.46 8.15 0.49
CA ASP A 88 -1.90 8.68 1.75
C ASP A 88 -2.91 8.70 2.90
N PHE A 89 -4.22 8.77 2.62
CA PHE A 89 -5.28 8.69 3.63
C PHE A 89 -5.16 7.44 4.52
N LEU A 90 -4.59 6.34 4.00
CA LEU A 90 -4.34 5.11 4.77
C LEU A 90 -3.33 5.34 5.90
N LEU A 91 -2.43 6.31 5.76
CA LEU A 91 -1.49 6.72 6.80
C LEU A 91 -2.16 7.54 7.91
N GLY A 92 -3.37 8.06 7.67
CA GLY A 92 -4.21 8.64 8.73
C GLY A 92 -4.77 7.59 9.70
N ASN A 93 -4.69 6.30 9.36
CA ASN A 93 -5.17 5.22 10.20
C ASN A 93 -4.06 4.66 11.12
N PRO A 94 -4.18 4.79 12.46
CA PRO A 94 -3.12 4.35 13.38
C PRO A 94 -2.79 2.86 13.30
N SER A 95 -3.79 2.02 13.01
CA SER A 95 -3.59 0.58 12.86
C SER A 95 -2.76 0.26 11.62
N VAL A 96 -2.99 0.96 10.51
CA VAL A 96 -2.18 0.79 9.29
C VAL A 96 -0.73 1.17 9.56
N VAL A 97 -0.50 2.36 10.12
CA VAL A 97 0.85 2.86 10.42
C VAL A 97 1.59 1.91 11.36
N LYS A 98 0.92 1.43 12.42
CA LYS A 98 1.48 0.46 13.34
C LYS A 98 1.94 -0.81 12.63
N ASN A 99 1.09 -1.42 11.80
CA ASN A 99 1.43 -2.68 11.12
C ASN A 99 2.57 -2.51 10.10
N ILE A 100 2.62 -1.37 9.41
CA ILE A 100 3.73 -1.05 8.50
C ILE A 100 5.04 -0.91 9.28
N ASN A 101 5.04 -0.12 10.36
CA ASN A 101 6.25 0.10 11.15
C ASN A 101 6.72 -1.17 11.85
N GLU A 102 5.81 -2.01 12.34
CA GLU A 102 6.16 -3.35 12.82
C GLU A 102 6.80 -4.21 11.72
N SER A 103 6.32 -4.11 10.47
CA SER A 103 6.92 -4.83 9.35
C SER A 103 8.33 -4.33 9.02
N ILE A 104 8.54 -3.01 9.04
CA ILE A 104 9.85 -2.37 8.83
C ILE A 104 10.84 -2.78 9.93
N LEU A 105 10.45 -2.66 11.20
CA LEU A 105 11.30 -2.99 12.35
C LEU A 105 11.70 -4.46 12.37
N ASN A 106 10.78 -5.34 11.98
CA ASN A 106 11.06 -6.77 11.85
C ASN A 106 11.76 -7.12 10.52
N LYS A 107 12.19 -6.12 9.74
CA LYS A 107 12.85 -6.25 8.43
C LYS A 107 12.08 -7.18 7.48
N ARG A 108 10.75 -7.20 7.58
CA ARG A 108 9.91 -8.04 6.74
C ARG A 108 9.97 -7.52 5.31
N GLN A 109 10.48 -8.34 4.42
CA GLN A 109 10.42 -8.06 2.99
C GLN A 109 8.97 -8.08 2.50
N ILE A 110 8.63 -7.12 1.65
CA ILE A 110 7.34 -7.08 0.97
C ILE A 110 7.34 -8.22 -0.03
N SER A 111 6.47 -9.20 0.19
CA SER A 111 6.21 -10.27 -0.75
C SER A 111 4.75 -10.66 -0.71
N ILE A 112 4.28 -11.31 -1.77
CA ILE A 112 2.90 -11.81 -1.86
C ILE A 112 2.59 -12.85 -0.76
N ASN A 113 3.61 -13.47 -0.17
CA ASN A 113 3.45 -14.52 0.85
C ASN A 113 3.41 -13.98 2.28
N THR A 114 4.07 -12.84 2.54
CA THR A 114 4.42 -12.41 3.91
C THR A 114 3.51 -11.32 4.48
N CYS A 115 2.69 -10.67 3.65
CA CYS A 115 1.91 -9.49 4.06
C CYS A 115 0.38 -9.69 4.01
N SER A 116 -0.14 -10.92 3.96
CA SER A 116 -1.55 -11.19 3.66
C SER A 116 -2.56 -10.48 4.60
N GLY A 117 -2.26 -10.41 5.91
CA GLY A 117 -3.10 -9.69 6.88
C GLY A 117 -3.13 -8.19 6.65
N LEU A 118 -1.96 -7.57 6.42
CA LEU A 118 -1.84 -6.15 6.10
C LEU A 118 -2.58 -5.82 4.79
N ILE A 119 -2.46 -6.65 3.76
CA ILE A 119 -3.17 -6.44 2.48
C ILE A 119 -4.69 -6.48 2.64
N LYS A 120 -5.22 -7.45 3.40
CA LYS A 120 -6.65 -7.51 3.68
C LYS A 120 -7.11 -6.24 4.40
N MET A 121 -6.34 -5.78 5.39
CA MET A 121 -6.62 -4.55 6.12
C MET A 121 -6.63 -3.32 5.19
N LEU A 122 -5.59 -3.14 4.37
CA LEU A 122 -5.51 -2.04 3.41
C LEU A 122 -6.71 -2.08 2.44
N GLY A 123 -7.03 -3.26 1.89
CA GLY A 123 -8.17 -3.45 1.01
C GLY A 123 -9.51 -3.04 1.64
N THR A 124 -9.74 -3.41 2.91
CA THR A 124 -10.93 -3.00 3.65
C THR A 124 -11.03 -1.48 3.78
N PHE A 125 -9.94 -0.80 4.18
CA PHE A 125 -9.96 0.66 4.33
C PHE A 125 -10.14 1.39 3.00
N ILE A 126 -9.56 0.87 1.91
CA ILE A 126 -9.78 1.42 0.56
C ILE A 126 -11.26 1.36 0.17
N ILE A 127 -11.94 0.23 0.45
CA ILE A 127 -13.37 0.08 0.12
C ILE A 127 -14.23 0.98 0.99
N LEU A 128 -13.93 1.08 2.30
CA LEU A 128 -14.66 1.97 3.19
C LEU A 128 -14.54 3.43 2.76
N GLU A 129 -13.34 3.85 2.36
CA GLU A 129 -13.10 5.21 1.84
C GLU A 129 -13.88 5.44 0.53
N ALA A 130 -13.84 4.49 -0.40
CA ALA A 130 -14.61 4.58 -1.64
C ALA A 130 -16.12 4.72 -1.39
N ILE A 131 -16.68 3.92 -0.47
CA ILE A 131 -18.10 3.98 -0.12
C ILE A 131 -18.44 5.33 0.50
N ARG A 132 -17.58 5.87 1.36
CA ARG A 132 -17.78 7.18 1.99
C ARG A 132 -17.90 8.28 0.95
N ASN A 133 -17.07 8.26 -0.09
CA ASN A 133 -17.01 9.32 -1.10
C ASN A 133 -18.08 9.20 -2.20
N MET A 134 -18.95 8.18 -2.14
CA MET A 134 -20.13 8.08 -3.00
C MET A 134 -21.32 8.94 -2.55
N TYR A 135 -21.32 9.40 -1.30
CA TYR A 135 -22.38 10.18 -0.66
C TYR A 135 -21.89 11.57 -0.27
#